data_AF-A0A7K8LWK5-F1
#
_entry.id   AF-A0A7K8LWK5-F1
#
_cell.length_a   1.000
_cell.length_b   1.000
_cell.length_c   1.000
_cell.angle_alpha   90.00
_cell.angle_beta   90.00
_cell.angle_gamma   90.00
#
_symmetry.space_group_name_H-M   'P 1'
#
loop_
_entity.id
_entity.type
_entity.pdbx_description
1 polymer ?
#
loop_
_entity_poly.entity_id
_entity_poly.type
_entity_poly.pdbx_seq_one_letter_code
_entity_poly.pdbx_strand_id
1 'polypeptide(L)'
;SGSAGLDLAVSTTTTINDTSVHLIPIGLTGPLPFKCHALPLGKLSSSKTGLFILPGIIDSDSRGEIKIMAWTPNPPCTIPAGSCIAQLIPLPILPDMQFMPSVNADRGTEGFGSTGTPNIYLSKLISVQQPFLTCLIDGKSFTGLIDIGADITIIN
;
A
#
# COMPACT_ATOMS: atom_id res chain seq x y z
N SER A 1 17.74 5.30 -7.93
CA SER A 1 17.21 4.79 -6.64
C SER A 1 15.74 5.17 -6.58
N GLY A 2 14.85 4.23 -6.31
CA GLY A 2 13.39 4.47 -6.33
C GLY A 2 12.69 3.53 -5.38
N SER A 3 12.76 3.81 -4.07
CA SER A 3 11.92 3.11 -3.09
C SER A 3 10.56 3.79 -3.04
N ALA A 4 9.47 3.02 -3.10
CA ALA A 4 8.11 3.55 -3.05
C ALA A 4 7.73 4.12 -1.66
N GLY A 5 8.46 3.73 -0.61
CA GLY A 5 8.18 4.16 0.76
C GLY A 5 9.39 4.14 1.70
N LEU A 6 9.14 4.55 2.95
CA LEU A 6 10.13 4.59 4.02
C LEU A 6 10.26 3.21 4.68
N ASP A 7 11.46 2.66 4.75
CA ASP A 7 11.70 1.37 5.41
C ASP A 7 11.34 1.43 6.91
N LEU A 8 10.59 0.42 7.39
CA LEU A 8 10.21 0.25 8.79
C LEU A 8 11.02 -0.89 9.41
N ALA A 9 11.90 -0.53 10.33
CA ALA A 9 12.71 -1.46 11.11
C ALA A 9 12.03 -1.83 12.43
N VAL A 10 12.15 -3.10 12.83
CA VAL A 10 11.66 -3.57 14.13
C VAL A 10 12.59 -3.10 15.25
N SER A 11 12.04 -2.60 16.36
CA SER A 11 12.83 -2.09 17.48
C SER A 11 13.46 -3.18 18.34
N THR A 12 12.77 -4.31 18.51
CA THR A 12 13.21 -5.43 19.37
C THR A 12 13.10 -6.76 18.66
N THR A 13 14.06 -7.67 18.91
CA THR A 13 13.99 -9.03 18.37
C THR A 13 12.69 -9.71 18.79
N THR A 14 11.90 -10.14 17.83
CA THR A 14 10.55 -10.68 18.05
C THR A 14 10.46 -12.06 17.41
N THR A 15 9.91 -13.03 18.14
CA THR A 15 9.67 -14.38 17.61
C THR A 15 8.17 -14.64 17.57
N ILE A 16 7.65 -14.91 16.37
CA ILE A 16 6.28 -15.37 16.15
C ILE A 16 6.27 -16.89 16.29
N ASN A 17 5.54 -17.41 17.30
CA ASN A 17 5.53 -18.82 17.67
C ASN A 17 4.28 -19.59 17.19
N ASP A 18 3.31 -18.88 16.62
CA ASP A 18 2.06 -19.45 16.14
C ASP A 18 1.64 -18.80 14.82
N THR A 19 0.49 -19.22 14.30
CA THR A 19 -0.10 -18.72 13.05
C THR A 19 -1.15 -17.63 13.31
N SER A 20 -1.14 -16.98 14.48
CA SER A 20 -1.98 -15.81 14.74
C SER A 20 -1.31 -14.52 14.25
N VAL A 21 -2.06 -13.42 14.21
CA VAL A 21 -1.52 -12.11 13.84
C VAL A 21 -0.87 -11.46 15.06
N HIS A 22 0.39 -11.05 14.91
CA HIS A 22 1.16 -10.39 15.95
C HIS A 22 1.32 -8.90 15.64
N LEU A 23 1.13 -8.05 16.64
CA LEU A 23 1.43 -6.63 16.56
C LEU A 23 2.86 -6.38 17.00
N ILE A 24 3.74 -6.07 16.04
CA ILE A 24 5.15 -5.83 16.28
C ILE A 24 5.40 -4.32 16.40
N PRO A 25 5.84 -3.83 17.58
CA PRO A 25 6.21 -2.42 17.74
C PRO A 25 7.46 -2.09 16.91
N ILE A 26 7.49 -0.89 16.34
CA ILE A 26 8.68 -0.37 15.62
C ILE A 26 9.43 0.71 16.40
N GLY A 27 8.98 1.06 17.62
CA GLY A 27 9.60 2.09 18.45
C GLY A 27 9.40 3.52 17.94
N LEU A 28 8.49 3.73 16.98
CA LEU A 28 8.06 5.05 16.53
C LEU A 28 6.68 5.35 17.10
N THR A 29 6.52 6.53 17.68
CA THR A 29 5.21 7.03 18.14
C THR A 29 4.80 8.18 17.25
N GLY A 30 3.53 8.20 16.85
CA GLY A 30 3.01 9.27 16.01
C GLY A 30 2.90 10.62 16.75
N PRO A 31 2.46 11.68 16.05
CA PRO A 31 1.87 11.66 14.70
C PRO A 31 2.90 11.46 13.58
N LEU A 32 2.41 11.03 12.42
CA LEU A 32 3.24 10.87 11.22
C LEU A 32 3.76 12.24 10.75
N PRO A 33 5.03 12.34 10.33
CA PRO A 33 5.67 13.63 10.03
C PRO A 33 5.07 14.36 8.81
N PHE A 34 4.38 13.66 7.91
CA PHE A 34 3.97 14.20 6.60
C PHE A 34 2.50 14.64 6.52
N LYS A 35 1.78 14.75 7.66
CA LYS A 35 0.33 15.03 7.66
C LYS A 35 -0.43 14.20 6.62
N CYS A 36 -0.06 12.92 6.52
CA CYS A 36 -0.62 11.97 5.57
C CYS A 36 -1.09 10.74 6.35
N HIS A 37 -2.08 10.04 5.81
CA HIS A 37 -2.29 8.65 6.24
C HIS A 37 -1.11 7.83 5.72
N ALA A 38 -0.89 6.65 6.27
CA ALA A 38 0.13 5.77 5.73
C ALA A 38 -0.27 4.31 5.78
N LEU A 39 0.28 3.55 4.83
CA LEU A 39 0.05 2.13 4.67
C LEU A 39 1.37 1.38 4.84
N PRO A 40 1.58 0.65 5.94
CA PRO A 40 2.64 -0.33 6.05
C PRO A 40 2.39 -1.47 5.06
N LEU A 41 3.37 -1.74 4.21
CA LEU A 41 3.37 -2.82 3.23
C LEU A 41 4.61 -3.69 3.42
N GLY A 42 4.42 -5.01 3.40
CA GLY A 42 5.52 -5.96 3.58
C GLY A 42 6.54 -5.88 2.46
N LYS A 43 7.82 -6.00 2.81
CA LYS A 43 8.90 -6.07 1.81
C LYS A 43 8.90 -7.45 1.17
N LEU A 44 9.26 -7.51 -0.12
CA LEU A 44 9.43 -8.78 -0.82
C LEU A 44 10.44 -9.71 -0.11
N SER A 45 11.49 -9.14 0.50
CA SER A 45 12.46 -9.89 1.31
C SER A 45 11.80 -10.62 2.49
N SER A 46 10.83 -9.99 3.15
CA SER A 46 10.10 -10.56 4.27
C SER A 46 9.14 -11.66 3.80
N SER A 47 8.41 -11.43 2.71
CA SER A 47 7.52 -12.44 2.14
C SER A 47 8.28 -13.68 1.68
N LYS A 48 9.51 -13.51 1.14
CA LYS A 48 10.39 -14.63 0.76
C LYS A 48 10.82 -15.50 1.94
N THR A 49 10.92 -14.94 3.15
CA THR A 49 11.24 -15.70 4.37
C THR A 49 10.00 -16.27 5.06
N GLY A 50 8.82 -16.17 4.43
CA GLY A 50 7.56 -16.63 5.01
C GLY A 50 6.98 -15.70 6.07
N LEU A 51 7.43 -14.44 6.13
CA LEU A 51 6.87 -13.41 6.99
C LEU A 51 5.97 -12.49 6.18
N PHE A 52 4.68 -12.48 6.49
CA PHE A 52 3.68 -11.67 5.81
C PHE A 52 3.28 -10.49 6.69
N ILE A 53 3.25 -9.31 6.08
CA ILE A 53 2.77 -8.09 6.72
C ILE A 53 1.36 -7.81 6.24
N LEU A 54 0.44 -7.68 7.17
CA LEU A 54 -0.95 -7.36 6.88
C LEU A 54 -1.09 -5.84 6.73
N PRO A 55 -1.73 -5.37 5.64
CA PRO A 55 -1.94 -3.94 5.43
C PRO A 55 -2.87 -3.37 6.52
N GLY A 56 -2.61 -2.13 6.91
CA GLY A 56 -3.46 -1.35 7.82
C GLY A 56 -3.22 0.15 7.62
N ILE A 57 -4.25 0.96 7.78
CA ILE A 57 -4.11 2.42 7.66
C ILE A 57 -3.63 2.96 9.02
N ILE A 58 -2.55 3.73 8.99
CA ILE A 58 -2.10 4.56 10.11
C ILE A 58 -2.61 5.97 9.85
N ASP A 59 -3.48 6.44 10.73
CA ASP A 59 -4.05 7.78 10.63
C ASP A 59 -3.00 8.85 10.91
N SER A 60 -3.13 9.99 10.20
CA SER A 60 -2.16 11.09 10.28
C SER A 60 -2.03 11.71 11.68
N ASP A 61 -3.10 11.64 12.47
CA ASP A 61 -3.23 12.17 13.82
C ASP A 61 -3.08 11.09 14.91
N SER A 62 -2.75 9.85 14.52
CA SER A 62 -2.48 8.77 15.47
C SER A 62 -1.32 9.15 16.39
N ARG A 63 -1.56 9.12 17.70
CA ARG A 63 -0.54 9.42 18.74
C ARG A 63 0.01 8.17 19.41
N GLY A 64 -0.51 7.00 19.04
CA GLY A 64 -0.05 5.73 19.56
C GLY A 64 1.30 5.34 18.98
N GLU A 65 1.89 4.31 19.58
CA GLU A 65 3.01 3.60 18.99
C GLU A 65 2.57 2.95 17.67
N ILE A 66 3.36 3.15 16.62
CA ILE A 66 3.17 2.50 15.34
C ILE A 66 3.53 1.02 15.51
N LYS A 67 2.61 0.16 15.07
CA LYS A 67 2.78 -1.30 15.11
C LYS A 67 2.55 -1.88 13.72
N ILE A 68 3.33 -2.90 13.39
CA ILE A 68 3.19 -3.68 12.17
C ILE A 68 2.42 -4.95 12.51
N MET A 69 1.34 -5.22 11.77
CA MET A 69 0.65 -6.50 11.86
C MET A 69 1.41 -7.53 11.02
N ALA A 70 1.92 -8.57 11.69
CA ALA A 70 2.73 -9.60 11.06
C ALA A 70 2.17 -11.00 11.33
N TRP A 71 2.32 -11.89 10.36
CA TRP A 71 1.87 -13.28 10.43
C TRP A 71 2.84 -14.18 9.68
N THR A 72 2.94 -15.44 10.10
CA THR A 72 3.66 -16.48 9.35
C THR A 72 2.87 -17.79 9.33
N PRO A 73 2.85 -18.53 8.21
CA PRO A 73 2.30 -19.88 8.17
C PRO A 73 3.23 -20.93 8.80
N ASN A 74 4.52 -20.63 8.96
CA ASN A 74 5.54 -21.60 9.36
C ASN A 74 6.30 -21.12 10.61
N PRO A 75 5.66 -21.09 11.79
CA PRO A 75 6.36 -20.77 13.03
C PRO A 75 7.38 -21.88 13.41
N PRO A 76 8.46 -21.53 14.16
CA PRO A 76 8.77 -20.20 14.66
C PRO A 76 9.42 -19.30 13.59
N CYS A 77 9.04 -18.02 13.56
CA CYS A 77 9.68 -17.00 12.74
C CYS A 77 10.31 -15.94 13.65
N THR A 78 11.64 -15.86 13.65
CA THR A 78 12.39 -14.86 14.43
C THR A 78 12.81 -13.69 13.56
N ILE A 79 12.48 -12.49 14.01
CA ILE A 79 12.75 -11.22 13.36
C ILE A 79 13.77 -10.47 14.23
N PRO A 80 15.04 -10.38 13.83
CA PRO A 80 16.05 -9.63 14.58
C PRO A 80 15.71 -8.14 14.69
N ALA A 81 16.04 -7.50 15.81
CA ALA A 81 16.01 -6.06 15.95
C ALA A 81 16.80 -5.37 14.81
N GLY A 82 16.28 -4.26 14.31
CA GLY A 82 16.85 -3.52 13.17
C GLY A 82 16.48 -4.09 11.80
N SER A 83 15.79 -5.23 11.72
CA SER A 83 15.33 -5.78 10.44
C SER A 83 14.24 -4.90 9.84
N CYS A 84 14.49 -4.36 8.64
CA CYS A 84 13.47 -3.66 7.85
C CYS A 84 12.51 -4.69 7.23
N ILE A 85 11.32 -4.85 7.81
CA ILE A 85 10.34 -5.87 7.37
C ILE A 85 9.20 -5.31 6.52
N ALA A 86 8.98 -4.00 6.59
CA ALA A 86 7.92 -3.31 5.87
C ALA A 86 8.42 -1.98 5.32
N GLN A 87 7.62 -1.37 4.46
CA GLN A 87 7.76 0.00 3.98
C GLN A 87 6.49 0.77 4.29
N LEU A 88 6.64 1.99 4.73
CA LEU A 88 5.56 2.92 4.95
C LEU A 88 5.29 3.69 3.66
N ILE A 89 4.14 3.44 3.05
CA ILE A 89 3.69 4.16 1.86
C ILE A 89 2.80 5.33 2.29
N PRO A 90 3.19 6.59 2.04
CA PRO A 90 2.35 7.74 2.36
C PRO A 90 1.11 7.77 1.45
N LEU A 91 -0.06 8.00 2.05
CA LEU A 91 -1.33 8.16 1.37
C LEU A 91 -1.78 9.64 1.47
N PRO A 92 -1.97 10.33 0.34
CA PRO A 92 -2.35 11.74 0.36
C PRO A 92 -3.72 11.93 1.02
N ILE A 93 -3.83 12.94 1.89
CA ILE A 93 -5.12 13.42 2.38
C ILE A 93 -5.73 14.26 1.26
N LEU A 94 -6.92 13.89 0.79
CA LEU A 94 -7.67 14.67 -0.18
C LEU A 94 -8.51 15.70 0.59
N PRO A 95 -8.18 17.01 0.55
CA PRO A 95 -9.06 18.03 1.12
C PRO A 95 -10.34 18.14 0.29
N ASP A 96 -11.48 18.24 0.96
CA ASP A 96 -12.79 18.61 0.41
C ASP A 96 -13.24 17.88 -0.86
N MET A 97 -13.46 16.56 -0.76
CA MET A 97 -14.25 15.85 -1.77
C MET A 97 -15.73 16.21 -1.64
N GLN A 98 -16.23 17.08 -2.52
CA GLN A 98 -17.67 17.17 -2.78
C GLN A 98 -18.10 15.90 -3.52
N PHE A 99 -18.70 14.97 -2.79
CA PHE A 99 -19.30 13.77 -3.38
C PHE A 99 -20.49 14.19 -4.27
N MET A 100 -20.41 13.95 -5.58
CA MET A 100 -21.62 13.86 -6.40
C MET A 100 -22.12 12.42 -6.36
N PRO A 101 -23.39 12.17 -5.99
CA PRO A 101 -23.96 10.83 -6.14
C PRO A 101 -23.94 10.43 -7.62
N SER A 102 -23.48 9.22 -7.92
CA SER A 102 -23.47 8.68 -9.28
C SER A 102 -24.91 8.63 -9.80
N VAL A 103 -25.20 9.41 -10.85
CA VAL A 103 -26.48 9.33 -11.55
C VAL A 103 -26.43 8.06 -12.42
N ASN A 104 -27.26 7.09 -12.06
CA ASN A 104 -27.51 5.80 -12.72
C ASN A 104 -26.46 4.71 -12.52
N ALA A 105 -26.74 3.78 -11.59
CA ALA A 105 -26.20 2.43 -11.65
C ALA A 105 -27.23 1.44 -11.08
N ASP A 106 -28.10 0.90 -11.93
CA ASP A 106 -28.88 -0.29 -11.62
C ASP A 106 -27.91 -1.44 -11.35
N ARG A 107 -27.89 -1.92 -10.10
CA ARG A 107 -26.98 -2.96 -9.65
C ARG A 107 -27.67 -4.33 -9.75
N GLY A 108 -27.11 -5.23 -10.57
CA GLY A 108 -27.39 -6.66 -10.42
C GLY A 108 -26.79 -7.21 -9.12
N THR A 109 -27.39 -8.25 -8.55
CA THR A 109 -27.12 -8.81 -7.21
C THR A 109 -25.86 -9.69 -7.08
N GLU A 110 -24.92 -9.66 -8.04
CA GLU A 110 -23.77 -10.56 -8.02
C GLU A 110 -22.47 -9.83 -7.69
N GLY A 111 -21.80 -10.27 -6.62
CA GLY A 111 -20.52 -9.77 -6.15
C GLY A 111 -19.43 -10.84 -6.20
N PHE A 112 -18.19 -10.40 -6.41
CA PHE A 112 -16.94 -11.17 -6.57
C PHE A 112 -16.70 -11.82 -7.94
N GLY A 113 -16.04 -11.06 -8.82
CA GLY A 113 -15.01 -11.62 -9.70
C GLY A 113 -15.45 -12.30 -10.99
N SER A 114 -16.66 -12.07 -11.50
CA SER A 114 -17.01 -12.44 -12.87
C SER A 114 -16.51 -11.38 -13.84
N THR A 115 -15.78 -11.81 -14.87
CA THR A 115 -15.31 -11.00 -16.00
C THR A 115 -16.41 -10.09 -16.55
N GLY A 116 -16.40 -8.84 -16.09
CA GLY A 116 -17.35 -7.80 -16.45
C GLY A 116 -16.62 -6.47 -16.38
N THR A 117 -16.91 -5.60 -17.33
CA THR A 117 -16.34 -4.25 -17.47
C THR A 117 -16.20 -3.57 -16.11
N PRO A 118 -15.03 -2.97 -15.79
CA PRO A 118 -14.76 -2.41 -14.48
C PRO A 118 -15.80 -1.32 -14.16
N ASN A 119 -16.63 -1.57 -13.15
CA ASN A 119 -17.53 -0.57 -12.61
C ASN A 119 -16.72 0.39 -11.74
N ILE A 120 -16.48 1.59 -12.27
CA ILE A 120 -15.81 2.71 -11.59
C ILE A 120 -16.83 3.39 -10.67
N TYR A 121 -16.74 3.16 -9.36
CA TYR A 121 -17.59 3.86 -8.37
C TYR A 121 -17.02 5.22 -7.93
N LEU A 122 -15.82 5.56 -8.41
CA LEU A 122 -15.13 6.81 -8.08
C LEU A 122 -14.41 7.34 -9.32
N SER A 123 -15.06 8.21 -10.08
CA SER A 123 -14.45 8.88 -11.23
C SER A 123 -13.97 10.27 -10.83
N LYS A 124 -12.64 10.49 -10.79
CA LYS A 124 -12.05 11.82 -10.74
C LYS A 124 -11.90 12.32 -12.18
N LEU A 125 -12.52 13.45 -12.53
CA LEU A 125 -12.28 14.09 -13.82
C LEU A 125 -10.80 14.50 -13.86
N ILE A 126 -9.98 13.84 -14.69
CA ILE A 126 -8.59 14.25 -14.94
C ILE A 126 -8.64 15.46 -15.87
N SER A 127 -9.09 16.60 -15.33
CA SER A 127 -8.94 17.87 -16.02
C SER A 127 -7.61 18.48 -15.62
N VAL A 128 -6.80 18.76 -16.65
CA VAL A 128 -5.65 19.68 -16.71
C VAL A 128 -4.24 19.06 -16.75
N GLN A 129 -3.93 17.90 -16.15
CA GLN A 129 -2.60 17.28 -16.32
C GLN A 129 -2.65 15.75 -16.34
N GLN A 130 -2.58 15.17 -17.55
CA GLN A 130 -2.30 13.74 -17.72
C GLN A 130 -0.89 13.46 -17.17
N PRO A 131 -0.73 12.60 -16.15
CA PRO A 131 0.60 12.26 -15.64
C PRO A 131 1.27 11.31 -16.63
N PHE A 132 2.12 11.85 -17.49
CA PHE A 132 3.06 11.05 -18.26
C PHE A 132 4.31 10.79 -17.42
N LEU A 133 4.79 9.55 -17.39
CA LEU A 133 6.06 9.18 -16.79
C LEU A 133 7.01 8.71 -17.89
N THR A 134 8.19 9.32 -17.95
CA THR A 134 9.29 8.83 -18.77
C THR A 134 10.15 7.90 -17.92
N CYS A 135 10.25 6.64 -18.34
CA CYS A 135 11.16 5.65 -17.77
C CYS A 135 12.28 5.34 -18.76
N LEU A 136 13.47 5.05 -18.26
CA LEU A 136 14.60 4.56 -19.06
C LEU A 136 14.76 3.06 -18.86
N ILE A 137 14.63 2.29 -19.93
CA ILE A 137 14.87 0.84 -19.95
C ILE A 137 15.96 0.56 -20.99
N ASP A 138 17.07 -0.04 -20.56
CA ASP A 138 18.23 -0.36 -21.41
C ASP A 138 18.75 0.83 -22.25
N GLY A 139 18.78 2.02 -21.64
CA GLY A 139 19.25 3.25 -22.28
C GLY A 139 18.27 3.87 -23.27
N LYS A 140 17.07 3.31 -23.44
CA LYS A 140 16.00 3.85 -24.28
C LYS A 140 14.90 4.46 -23.42
N SER A 141 14.44 5.64 -23.82
CA SER A 141 13.38 6.37 -23.12
C SER A 141 12.00 5.90 -23.58
N PHE A 142 11.15 5.53 -22.62
CA PHE A 142 9.75 5.17 -22.83
C PHE A 142 8.90 6.16 -22.04
N THR A 143 8.02 6.89 -22.72
CA THR A 143 7.06 7.79 -22.06
C THR A 143 5.69 7.17 -22.15
N GLY A 144 5.09 6.88 -21.00
CA GLY A 144 3.76 6.30 -20.89
C GLY A 144 2.86 7.13 -19.99
N LEU A 145 1.55 7.06 -20.22
CA LEU A 145 0.55 7.53 -19.26
C LEU A 145 0.64 6.67 -17.99
N ILE A 146 0.65 7.31 -16.82
CA ILE A 146 0.50 6.59 -15.55
C ILE A 146 -0.99 6.21 -15.42
N ASP A 147 -1.31 5.01 -15.85
CA ASP A 147 -2.63 4.39 -15.69
C ASP A 147 -2.85 4.01 -14.21
N ILE A 148 -4.02 4.39 -13.66
CA ILE A 148 -4.45 4.06 -12.29
C ILE A 148 -5.42 2.86 -12.29
N GLY A 149 -5.43 2.08 -13.36
CA GLY A 149 -6.05 0.77 -13.38
C GLY A 149 -7.39 0.71 -14.11
N ALA A 150 -7.43 1.20 -15.35
CA ALA A 150 -8.39 0.74 -16.36
C ALA A 150 -7.93 1.15 -17.77
N ASP A 151 -6.92 0.48 -18.35
CA ASP A 151 -7.04 -0.28 -19.61
C ASP A 151 -5.68 -0.84 -20.08
N ILE A 152 -5.73 -1.96 -20.80
CA ILE A 152 -4.56 -2.70 -21.29
C ILE A 152 -3.71 -1.83 -22.23
N THR A 153 -2.44 -1.60 -21.90
CA THR A 153 -1.47 -0.99 -22.82
C THR A 153 -0.79 -2.09 -23.64
N ILE A 154 -1.05 -2.11 -24.96
CA ILE A 154 -0.29 -2.91 -25.92
C ILE A 154 0.91 -2.09 -26.40
N ILE A 155 2.10 -2.62 -26.21
CA ILE A 155 3.34 -2.08 -26.78
C ILE A 155 3.67 -2.96 -27.99
N ASN A 156 3.87 -2.33 -29.16
CA ASN A 156 4.34 -2.98 -30.38
C ASN A 156 5.85 -2.74 -30.55
#